data_AF-A0A2P5FRY0-F1
#
_entry.id   AF-A0A2P5FRY0-F1
#
_cell.length_a   1.000
_cell.length_b   1.000
_cell.length_c   1.000
_cell.angle_alpha   90.00
_cell.angle_beta   90.00
_cell.angle_gamma   90.00
#
_symmetry.space_group_name_H-M   'P 1'
#
loop_
_entity.id
_entity.type
_entity.pdbx_description
1 polymer ?
#
loop_
_entity_poly.entity_id
_entity_poly.type
_entity_poly.pdbx_seq_one_letter_code
_entity_poly.pdbx_strand_id
1 'polypeptide(L)'
;MSSTIRIPSKEELETYEVELHTIRQAIADCEFHIELFTGGIDVDRSRVEVSLEEGKLGIPMEHRRRQETREQLVRSYQRQKKYEEEKLQKIKEIWFDKFGALSGWRRWEE
;
A
#
# COMPACT_ATOMS: atom_id res chain seq x y z
N MET A 1 -6.23 31.51 -19.86
CA MET A 1 -7.48 31.23 -19.11
C MET A 1 -7.17 31.51 -17.65
N SER A 2 -7.91 32.43 -17.02
CA SER A 2 -7.69 32.81 -15.63
C SER A 2 -8.31 31.74 -14.73
N SER A 3 -7.49 30.89 -14.11
CA SER A 3 -7.97 29.95 -13.10
C SER A 3 -8.35 30.76 -11.86
N THR A 4 -9.64 31.02 -11.68
CA THR A 4 -10.15 31.67 -10.47
C THR A 4 -9.95 30.69 -9.31
N ILE A 5 -8.85 30.84 -8.58
CA ILE A 5 -8.56 30.08 -7.38
C ILE A 5 -9.73 30.31 -6.41
N ARG A 6 -10.51 29.26 -6.14
CA ARG A 6 -11.58 29.28 -5.15
C ARG A 6 -10.98 28.99 -3.78
N ILE A 7 -11.47 29.68 -2.76
CA ILE A 7 -11.13 29.34 -1.37
C ILE A 7 -12.01 28.15 -0.97
N PRO A 8 -11.43 27.03 -0.51
CA PRO A 8 -12.21 25.88 -0.05
C PRO A 8 -12.99 26.22 1.21
N SER A 9 -14.19 25.66 1.35
CA SER A 9 -14.94 25.74 2.61
C SER A 9 -14.28 24.87 3.69
N LYS A 10 -14.66 25.09 4.95
CA LYS A 10 -14.21 24.26 6.08
C LYS A 10 -14.58 22.79 5.90
N GLU A 11 -15.80 22.52 5.46
CA GLU A 11 -16.30 21.15 5.21
C GLU A 11 -15.56 20.48 4.04
N GLU A 12 -15.22 21.24 2.99
CA GLU A 12 -14.43 20.72 1.85
C GLU A 12 -13.01 20.34 2.29
N LEU A 13 -12.38 21.14 3.16
CA LEU A 13 -11.07 20.84 3.76
C LEU A 13 -11.12 19.60 4.64
N GLU A 14 -12.07 19.53 5.58
CA GLU A 14 -12.21 18.40 6.50
C GLU A 14 -12.46 17.09 5.74
N THR A 15 -13.32 17.12 4.71
CA THR A 15 -13.57 15.95 3.85
C THR A 15 -12.29 15.49 3.15
N TYR A 16 -11.54 16.42 2.58
CA TYR A 16 -10.29 16.12 1.88
C TYR A 16 -9.22 15.55 2.83
N GLU A 17 -9.09 16.09 4.04
CA GLU A 17 -8.16 15.59 5.05
C GLU A 17 -8.52 14.15 5.48
N VAL A 18 -9.81 13.85 5.67
CA VAL A 18 -10.29 12.50 5.99
C VAL A 18 -10.01 11.53 4.85
N GLU A 19 -10.28 11.93 3.60
CA GLU A 19 -9.99 11.10 2.43
C GLU A 19 -8.48 10.82 2.29
N LEU A 20 -7.65 11.86 2.43
CA LEU A 20 -6.19 11.72 2.40
C LEU A 20 -5.68 10.78 3.49
N HIS A 21 -6.18 10.94 4.72
CA HIS A 21 -5.79 10.09 5.84
C HIS A 21 -6.18 8.63 5.59
N THR A 22 -7.41 8.40 5.10
CA THR A 22 -7.91 7.05 4.81
C THR A 22 -7.06 6.34 3.76
N ILE A 23 -6.71 7.03 2.67
CA ILE A 23 -5.90 6.45 1.59
C ILE A 23 -4.47 6.18 2.06
N ARG A 24 -3.87 7.12 2.81
CA ARG A 24 -2.53 6.92 3.39
C ARG A 24 -2.51 5.73 4.35
N GLN A 25 -3.53 5.56 5.17
CA GLN A 25 -3.65 4.41 6.05
C GLN A 25 -3.75 3.11 5.24
N ALA A 26 -4.56 3.08 4.18
CA ALA A 26 -4.69 1.91 3.31
C ALA A 26 -3.36 1.54 2.62
N ILE A 27 -2.57 2.53 2.20
CA ILE A 27 -1.21 2.32 1.66
C ILE A 27 -0.30 1.73 2.73
N ALA A 28 -0.27 2.31 3.94
CA ALA A 28 0.55 1.82 5.05
C ALA A 28 0.17 0.38 5.46
N ASP A 29 -1.12 0.05 5.49
CA ASP A 29 -1.61 -1.30 5.76
C ASP A 29 -1.14 -2.29 4.70
N CYS A 30 -1.18 -1.89 3.41
CA CYS A 30 -0.65 -2.71 2.33
C CYS A 30 0.86 -2.94 2.48
N GLU A 31 1.63 -1.91 2.82
CA GLU A 31 3.07 -2.01 3.05
C GLU A 31 3.40 -2.97 4.19
N PHE A 32 2.72 -2.82 5.32
CA PHE A 32 2.85 -3.71 6.48
C PHE A 32 2.59 -5.18 6.09
N HIS A 33 1.51 -5.45 5.36
CA HIS A 33 1.19 -6.80 4.93
C HIS A 33 2.18 -7.37 3.91
N ILE A 34 2.67 -6.55 2.98
CA ILE A 34 3.71 -6.96 2.04
C ILE A 34 4.97 -7.39 2.80
N GLU A 35 5.42 -6.60 3.78
CA GLU A 35 6.59 -6.91 4.59
C GLU A 35 6.38 -8.20 5.41
N LEU A 36 5.23 -8.31 6.09
CA LEU A 36 4.87 -9.48 6.89
C LEU A 36 4.88 -10.77 6.06
N PHE A 37 4.26 -10.77 4.88
CA PHE A 37 4.21 -11.96 4.03
C PHE A 37 5.54 -12.26 3.35
N THR A 38 6.33 -11.24 3.02
CA THR A 38 7.69 -11.42 2.49
C THR A 38 8.59 -12.10 3.51
N GLY A 39 8.60 -11.64 4.77
CA GLY A 39 9.32 -12.32 5.84
C GLY A 39 8.82 -13.77 6.05
N GLY A 40 7.51 -13.98 5.94
CA GLY A 40 6.93 -15.33 5.97
C GLY A 40 7.37 -16.24 4.81
N ILE A 41 7.62 -15.69 3.62
CA ILE A 41 8.13 -16.44 2.46
C ILE A 41 9.55 -16.94 2.73
N ASP A 42 10.42 -16.09 3.28
CA ASP A 42 11.81 -16.45 3.57
C ASP A 42 11.90 -17.53 4.65
N VAL A 43 11.01 -17.47 5.66
CA VAL A 43 10.89 -18.52 6.69
C VAL A 43 10.44 -19.84 6.08
N ASP A 44 9.40 -19.84 5.23
CA ASP A 44 8.94 -21.09 4.60
C ASP A 44 10.00 -21.68 3.68
N ARG A 45 10.70 -20.84 2.89
CA ARG A 45 11.80 -21.28 2.02
C ARG A 45 12.90 -21.97 2.82
N SER A 46 13.35 -21.33 3.90
CA SER A 46 14.37 -21.90 4.79
C SER A 46 13.94 -23.25 5.39
N ARG A 47 12.65 -23.37 5.77
CA ARG A 47 12.11 -24.63 6.32
C ARG A 47 11.97 -25.73 5.27
N VAL A 48 11.68 -25.38 4.02
CA VAL A 48 11.72 -26.35 2.90
C VAL A 48 13.11 -26.91 2.75
N GLU A 49 14.14 -26.06 2.71
CA GLU A 49 15.54 -26.46 2.56
C GLU A 49 15.98 -27.40 3.68
N VAL A 50 15.80 -27.00 4.95
CA VAL A 50 16.14 -27.83 6.12
C VAL A 50 15.39 -29.16 6.10
N SER A 51 14.09 -29.16 5.79
CA SER A 51 13.31 -30.41 5.81
C SER A 51 13.71 -31.39 4.70
N LEU A 52 14.22 -30.89 3.57
CA LEU A 52 14.77 -31.71 2.51
C LEU A 52 16.12 -32.32 2.91
N GLU A 53 17.00 -31.54 3.55
CA GLU A 53 18.27 -32.02 4.11
C GLU A 53 18.05 -33.12 5.16
N GLU A 54 17.02 -32.99 5.98
CA GLU A 54 16.64 -33.98 7.01
C GLU A 54 15.85 -35.18 6.46
N GLY A 55 15.52 -35.22 5.17
CA GLY A 55 14.77 -36.32 4.54
C GLY A 55 13.29 -36.41 4.96
N LYS A 56 12.70 -35.34 5.53
CA LYS A 56 11.33 -35.30 6.05
C LYS A 56 10.30 -34.93 4.98
N LEU A 57 10.08 -35.79 3.98
CA LEU A 57 9.36 -35.46 2.73
C LEU A 57 7.95 -34.83 2.84
N GLY A 58 7.19 -35.04 3.93
CA GLY A 58 5.86 -34.45 4.11
C GLY A 58 5.86 -32.97 4.52
N ILE A 59 6.89 -32.53 5.23
CA ILE A 59 7.01 -31.18 5.80
C ILE A 59 7.34 -30.11 4.73
N PRO A 60 8.26 -30.34 3.76
CA PRO A 60 8.56 -29.40 2.68
C PRO A 60 7.34 -29.07 1.83
N MET A 61 6.45 -30.04 1.60
CA MET A 61 5.25 -29.81 0.78
C MET A 61 4.30 -28.80 1.43
N GLU A 62 4.14 -28.84 2.76
CA GLU A 62 3.30 -27.88 3.48
C GLU A 62 3.91 -26.48 3.47
N HIS A 63 5.22 -26.36 3.71
CA HIS A 63 5.91 -25.07 3.63
C HIS A 63 5.88 -24.47 2.22
N ARG A 64 6.04 -25.29 1.17
CA ARG A 64 5.92 -24.82 -0.22
C ARG A 64 4.52 -24.27 -0.53
N ARG A 65 3.45 -24.95 -0.11
CA ARG A 65 2.07 -24.45 -0.30
C ARG A 65 1.83 -23.12 0.41
N ARG A 66 2.36 -22.97 1.63
CA ARG A 66 2.27 -21.71 2.38
C ARG A 66 3.05 -20.60 1.70
N GLN A 67 4.25 -20.89 1.20
CA GLN A 67 5.06 -19.96 0.43
C GLN A 67 4.29 -19.45 -0.80
N GLU A 68 3.75 -20.36 -1.62
CA GLU A 68 2.96 -20.01 -2.82
C GLU A 68 1.74 -19.14 -2.47
N THR A 69 1.05 -19.47 -1.38
CA THR A 69 -0.10 -18.67 -0.89
C THR A 69 0.35 -17.26 -0.51
N ARG A 70 1.45 -17.13 0.24
CA ARG A 70 1.99 -15.83 0.64
C ARG A 70 2.46 -15.01 -0.56
N GLU A 71 3.09 -15.65 -1.55
CA GLU A 71 3.49 -14.97 -2.80
C GLU A 71 2.28 -14.40 -3.55
N GLN A 72 1.17 -15.13 -3.59
CA GLN A 72 -0.08 -14.63 -4.18
C GLN A 72 -0.64 -13.44 -3.39
N LEU A 73 -0.61 -13.50 -2.06
CA LEU A 73 -1.03 -12.40 -1.20
C LEU A 73 -0.17 -11.16 -1.41
N VAL A 74 1.17 -11.28 -1.43
CA VAL A 74 2.09 -10.18 -1.72
C VAL A 74 1.73 -9.50 -3.04
N ARG A 75 1.53 -10.28 -4.12
CA ARG A 75 1.12 -9.72 -5.42
C ARG A 75 -0.24 -9.01 -5.34
N SER A 76 -1.16 -9.48 -4.51
CA SER A 76 -2.45 -8.84 -4.30
C SER A 76 -2.31 -7.49 -3.61
N TYR A 77 -1.58 -7.43 -2.49
CA TYR A 77 -1.34 -6.19 -1.77
C TYR A 77 -0.52 -5.19 -2.57
N GLN A 78 0.43 -5.64 -3.39
CA GLN A 78 1.16 -4.75 -4.31
C GLN A 78 0.22 -4.08 -5.32
N ARG A 79 -0.78 -4.81 -5.85
CA ARG A 79 -1.78 -4.22 -6.75
C ARG A 79 -2.70 -3.24 -6.02
N GLN A 80 -3.13 -3.59 -4.80
CA GLN A 80 -3.96 -2.70 -3.97
C GLN A 80 -3.23 -1.42 -3.60
N LYS A 81 -1.97 -1.53 -3.15
CA LYS A 81 -1.10 -0.38 -2.89
C LYS A 81 -1.03 0.55 -4.09
N LYS A 82 -0.73 0.01 -5.27
CA LYS A 82 -0.66 0.78 -6.51
C LYS A 82 -1.97 1.50 -6.82
N TYR A 83 -3.10 0.82 -6.64
CA TYR A 83 -4.42 1.43 -6.84
C TYR A 83 -4.68 2.58 -5.87
N GLU A 84 -4.35 2.43 -4.59
CA GLU A 84 -4.49 3.50 -3.60
C GLU A 84 -3.52 4.67 -3.85
N GLU A 85 -2.30 4.41 -4.33
CA GLU A 85 -1.35 5.44 -4.78
C GLU A 85 -1.90 6.24 -5.97
N GLU A 86 -2.46 5.57 -6.98
CA GLU A 86 -3.11 6.22 -8.13
C GLU A 86 -4.32 7.07 -7.68
N LYS A 87 -5.10 6.57 -6.72
CA LYS A 87 -6.22 7.30 -6.13
C LYS A 87 -5.76 8.52 -5.33
N LEU A 88 -4.68 8.40 -4.56
CA LEU A 88 -4.06 9.51 -3.84
C LEU A 88 -3.63 10.62 -4.80
N GLN A 89 -2.95 10.25 -5.88
CA GLN A 89 -2.50 11.19 -6.90
C GLN A 89 -3.69 11.90 -7.55
N LYS A 90 -4.74 11.16 -7.91
CA LYS A 90 -5.94 11.73 -8.52
C LYS A 90 -6.67 12.73 -7.61
N ILE A 91 -6.78 12.43 -6.32
CA ILE A 91 -7.45 13.34 -5.37
C ILE A 91 -6.63 14.60 -5.13
N LYS A 92 -5.29 14.48 -5.11
CA LYS A 92 -4.41 15.67 -5.16
C LYS A 92 -4.68 16.49 -6.41
N GLU A 93 -4.63 15.91 -7.60
CA GLU A 93 -4.88 16.63 -8.86
C GLU A 93 -6.24 17.36 -8.87
N ILE A 94 -7.32 16.68 -8.48
CA ILE A 94 -8.66 17.28 -8.38
C ILE A 94 -8.66 18.47 -7.41
N TRP A 95 -7.99 18.33 -6.27
CA TRP A 95 -7.89 19.41 -5.29
C TRP A 95 -7.12 20.61 -5.86
N PHE A 96 -5.99 20.36 -6.51
CA PHE A 96 -5.15 21.39 -7.13
C PHE A 96 -5.91 22.12 -8.24
N ASP A 97 -6.61 21.40 -9.10
CA ASP A 97 -7.41 22.00 -10.18
C ASP A 97 -8.53 22.88 -9.63
N LYS A 98 -9.13 22.50 -8.50
CA LYS A 98 -10.27 23.22 -7.90
C LYS A 98 -9.86 24.42 -7.03
N PHE A 99 -8.76 24.31 -6.30
CA PHE A 99 -8.38 25.27 -5.25
C PHE A 99 -6.94 25.79 -5.36
N GLY A 100 -6.17 25.34 -6.35
CA GLY A 100 -4.74 25.61 -6.46
C GLY A 100 -3.89 24.79 -5.47
N ALA A 101 -2.58 25.06 -5.45
CA ALA A 101 -1.70 24.46 -4.45
C ALA A 101 -2.07 24.99 -3.06
N LEU A 102 -2.29 24.08 -2.10
CA LEU A 102 -2.22 24.47 -0.70
C LEU A 102 -0.78 24.96 -0.45
N SER A 103 -0.64 26.09 0.24
CA SER A 103 0.64 26.71 0.61
C SER A 103 1.53 25.85 1.53
N GLY A 104 1.25 24.54 1.63
CA GLY A 104 1.98 23.55 2.42
C GLY A 104 2.27 22.23 1.69
N TRP A 105 1.95 22.04 0.41
CA TRP A 105 2.17 20.74 -0.27
C TRP A 105 3.64 20.27 -0.25
N ARG A 106 4.62 21.18 -0.28
CA ARG A 106 6.05 20.83 -0.09
C ARG A 106 6.36 20.20 1.27
N ARG A 107 5.49 20.38 2.28
CA ARG A 107 5.72 19.94 3.65
C ARG A 107 5.10 18.57 3.97
N TRP A 108 4.36 17.99 3.03
CA TRP A 108 3.66 16.70 3.18
C TRP A 108 4.22 15.59 2.26
N GLU A 109 5.34 15.88 1.57
CA GLU A 109 6.12 14.96 0.74
C GLU A 109 7.48 14.60 1.37
N GLU A 110 7.78 15.16 2.55
CA GLU A 110 8.86 14.73 3.46
C GLU A 110 8.28 13.80 4.54
#